data_AF-A0A261A772-F1
#
_entry.id   AF-A0A261A772-F1
#
_cell.length_a   1.000
_cell.length_b   1.000
_cell.length_c   1.000
_cell.angle_alpha   90.00
_cell.angle_beta   90.00
_cell.angle_gamma   90.00
#
_symmetry.space_group_name_H-M   'P 1'
#
loop_
_entity.id
_entity.type
_entity.pdbx_description
1 polymer ?
#
loop_
_entity_poly.entity_id
_entity_poly.type
_entity_poly.pdbx_seq_one_letter_code
_entity_poly.pdbx_strand_id
1 'polypeptide(L)'
;MNRTFTSSETSPSTPTIENGSSTRTPSQNFPGTVHTTNEGFEVVSVFEIFISFVEFLLRLGPDLGYYWNEVKTFINLLLDPVPGTVVGTGTSEPQRFNTQTFDEQLLEFQIATEEIKRKMELEDEKKREERAKEKRARSEQLMRELQEMSTKDQQELERRKLESQRVLEELTDKSKMDQFYKDKIAALETARLIELGKFEREKLEKSRQESHAMYQEKISNMDHTFQTKQLNFNAEEETRNQELFEQEEKIEKQRKEMEEKLEEDLKILREKGEFRRQEVEGQFYQIEKVLHMKLCNEIIKKNWTARLNKLRNSFKEVEVAYKIDMSDFLSAVSNQKSVMIAEKVEMRRMYEETGKTFLLDIEEAVKGIIEEAERLIYLLENEPSNNKRIEGCYRALSNATLDIPTMAELKQRYREDNDF
;
A
#
# COMPACT_ATOMS: atom_id res chain seq x y z
N MET A 1 67.50 -64.39 -23.22
CA MET A 1 67.16 -63.79 -21.91
C MET A 1 65.66 -64.02 -21.71
N ASN A 2 65.20 -65.00 -20.93
CA ASN A 2 65.19 -65.11 -19.46
C ASN A 2 64.39 -64.01 -18.72
N ARG A 3 63.13 -64.34 -18.38
CA ARG A 3 62.43 -64.19 -17.08
C ARG A 3 62.23 -62.75 -16.52
N THR A 4 61.25 -62.45 -15.65
CA THR A 4 60.41 -63.33 -14.81
C THR A 4 59.00 -62.74 -14.59
N PHE A 5 58.03 -63.59 -14.20
CA PHE A 5 56.77 -63.20 -13.53
C PHE A 5 57.01 -62.59 -12.14
N THR A 6 56.05 -61.80 -11.66
CA THR A 6 55.49 -61.91 -10.30
C THR A 6 54.01 -61.51 -10.32
N SER A 7 53.17 -62.27 -9.60
CA SER A 7 51.74 -62.00 -9.39
C SER A 7 51.49 -61.53 -7.96
N SER A 8 50.38 -60.83 -7.72
CA SER A 8 49.82 -60.65 -6.37
C SER A 8 48.31 -60.48 -6.42
N GLU A 9 47.59 -61.39 -5.77
CA GLU A 9 46.13 -61.33 -5.58
C GLU A 9 45.78 -60.49 -4.34
N THR A 10 44.66 -59.76 -4.36
CA THR A 10 43.94 -59.39 -3.12
C THR A 10 42.44 -59.30 -3.38
N SER A 11 41.64 -59.89 -2.50
CA SER A 11 40.17 -59.94 -2.59
C SER A 11 39.51 -58.60 -2.24
N PRO A 12 38.28 -58.30 -2.75
CA PRO A 12 37.60 -57.04 -2.48
C PRO A 12 37.03 -56.96 -1.06
N SER A 13 37.14 -55.79 -0.43
CA SER A 13 36.55 -55.48 0.88
C SER A 13 35.43 -54.43 0.75
N THR A 14 34.32 -54.68 1.44
CA THR A 14 33.13 -53.80 1.47
C THR A 14 33.40 -52.56 2.34
N PRO A 15 33.03 -51.33 1.89
CA PRO A 15 32.94 -50.17 2.76
C PRO A 15 31.60 -50.14 3.51
N THR A 16 31.66 -49.99 4.83
CA THR A 16 30.51 -49.91 5.76
C THR A 16 29.88 -48.51 5.74
N ILE A 17 28.59 -48.42 6.05
CA ILE A 17 27.89 -47.14 6.31
C ILE A 17 28.30 -46.62 7.70
N GLU A 18 29.00 -45.48 7.77
CA GLU A 18 29.28 -44.79 9.04
C GLU A 18 28.28 -43.65 9.30
N ASN A 19 27.65 -43.68 10.48
CA ASN A 19 26.87 -42.55 10.99
C ASN A 19 27.79 -41.59 11.76
N GLY A 20 28.22 -40.50 11.13
CA GLY A 20 28.95 -39.40 11.77
C GLY A 20 28.01 -38.46 12.56
N SER A 21 28.43 -38.01 13.74
CA SER A 21 27.55 -37.29 14.68
C SER A 21 27.93 -35.81 14.88
N SER A 22 26.91 -34.95 14.87
CA SER A 22 26.80 -33.68 15.61
C SER A 22 27.79 -32.55 15.32
N THR A 23 27.25 -31.37 15.03
CA THR A 23 27.81 -30.11 15.54
C THR A 23 26.66 -29.16 15.90
N ARG A 24 26.76 -28.48 17.06
CA ARG A 24 25.73 -27.57 17.59
C ARG A 24 25.77 -26.21 16.89
N THR A 25 24.60 -25.59 16.71
CA THR A 25 24.45 -24.13 16.67
C THR A 25 23.60 -23.66 17.88
N PRO A 26 23.79 -22.43 18.39
CA PRO A 26 23.24 -22.02 19.68
C PRO A 26 21.88 -21.31 19.59
N SER A 27 21.08 -21.47 20.64
CA SER A 27 19.92 -20.61 20.92
C SER A 27 20.37 -19.23 21.42
N GLN A 28 19.67 -18.17 21.05
CA GLN A 28 19.71 -16.87 21.72
C GLN A 28 18.31 -16.32 21.97
N ASN A 29 18.16 -15.64 23.11
CA ASN A 29 16.86 -15.32 23.72
C ASN A 29 16.21 -14.07 23.11
N PHE A 30 14.88 -14.07 23.02
CA PHE A 30 14.05 -12.86 23.02
C PHE A 30 13.36 -12.71 24.39
N PRO A 31 13.60 -11.63 25.15
CA PRO A 31 12.80 -11.26 26.32
C PRO A 31 11.68 -10.27 25.92
N GLY A 32 10.46 -10.49 26.40
CA GLY A 32 9.33 -9.62 25.99
C GLY A 32 7.95 -9.97 26.57
N THR A 33 7.86 -10.41 27.82
CA THR A 33 6.57 -10.68 28.47
C THR A 33 5.80 -9.38 28.75
N VAL A 34 4.55 -9.29 28.30
CA VAL A 34 3.62 -8.22 28.70
C VAL A 34 2.41 -8.85 29.38
N HIS A 35 2.13 -8.45 30.62
CA HIS A 35 0.93 -8.84 31.35
C HIS A 35 -0.27 -7.98 30.93
N THR A 36 -1.41 -8.61 30.70
CA THR A 36 -2.73 -7.95 30.70
C THR A 36 -3.29 -7.95 32.12
N THR A 37 -3.47 -6.77 32.73
CA THR A 37 -4.57 -6.41 33.65
C THR A 37 -4.37 -4.99 34.18
N ASN A 38 -5.28 -4.05 33.88
CA ASN A 38 -6.12 -3.40 34.91
C ASN A 38 -7.08 -2.35 34.29
N GLU A 39 -8.33 -2.42 34.74
CA GLU A 39 -9.15 -1.29 35.23
C GLU A 39 -9.10 0.04 34.44
N GLY A 40 -10.16 0.27 33.64
CA GLY A 40 -10.44 1.60 33.10
C GLY A 40 -10.93 2.56 34.19
N PHE A 41 -10.14 3.60 34.48
CA PHE A 41 -10.59 4.79 35.18
C PHE A 41 -10.78 5.92 34.17
N GLU A 42 -12.01 6.41 34.03
CA GLU A 42 -12.30 7.64 33.28
C GLU A 42 -11.77 8.84 34.07
N VAL A 43 -10.62 9.38 33.66
CA VAL A 43 -10.19 10.70 34.11
C VAL A 43 -10.98 11.74 33.32
N VAL A 44 -12.23 11.97 33.75
CA VAL A 44 -13.07 13.07 33.25
C VAL A 44 -12.26 14.37 33.38
N SER A 45 -12.01 15.01 32.25
CA SER A 45 -11.09 16.13 32.23
C SER A 45 -11.76 17.37 32.80
N VAL A 46 -11.01 18.19 33.54
CA VAL A 46 -11.46 19.52 33.99
C VAL A 46 -11.89 20.38 32.78
N PHE A 47 -11.36 20.08 31.59
CA PHE A 47 -11.77 20.67 30.31
C PHE A 47 -13.23 20.38 29.93
N GLU A 48 -13.76 19.19 30.22
CA GLU A 48 -15.13 18.80 29.86
C GLU A 48 -16.16 19.46 30.78
N ILE A 49 -15.82 19.60 32.07
CA ILE A 49 -16.58 20.40 33.04
C ILE A 49 -16.59 21.88 32.60
N PHE A 50 -15.47 22.41 32.12
CA PHE A 50 -15.38 23.79 31.63
C PHE A 50 -16.20 24.02 30.34
N ILE A 51 -16.16 23.09 29.39
CA ILE A 51 -17.01 23.12 28.18
C ILE A 51 -18.49 23.07 28.56
N SER A 52 -18.88 22.19 29.47
CA SER A 52 -20.26 22.07 29.96
C SER A 52 -20.75 23.34 30.67
N PHE A 53 -19.87 24.05 31.39
CA PHE A 53 -20.17 25.34 32.02
C PHE A 53 -20.34 26.46 30.97
N VAL A 54 -19.53 26.47 29.92
CA VAL A 54 -19.68 27.44 28.81
C VAL A 54 -20.94 27.15 27.99
N GLU A 55 -21.27 25.88 27.71
CA GLU A 55 -22.55 25.52 27.07
C GLU A 55 -23.77 25.87 27.94
N PHE A 56 -23.67 25.74 29.27
CA PHE A 56 -24.71 26.19 30.20
C PHE A 56 -24.93 27.70 30.13
N LEU A 57 -23.86 28.50 30.09
CA LEU A 57 -23.94 29.96 29.93
C LEU A 57 -24.46 30.37 28.54
N LEU A 58 -24.10 29.64 27.48
CA LEU A 58 -24.59 29.90 26.12
C LEU A 58 -26.04 29.43 25.89
N ARG A 59 -26.53 28.45 26.66
CA ARG A 59 -27.96 28.11 26.75
C ARG A 59 -28.79 29.14 27.54
N LEU A 60 -28.15 30.05 28.27
CA LEU A 60 -28.80 31.13 29.02
C LEU A 60 -28.90 32.45 28.23
N GLY A 61 -29.24 32.33 26.94
CA GLY A 61 -29.68 33.46 26.12
C GLY A 61 -30.97 33.11 25.33
N PRO A 62 -31.86 34.09 25.07
CA PRO A 62 -31.69 35.53 25.24
C PRO A 62 -32.78 36.16 26.13
N ASP A 63 -32.74 35.99 27.46
CA ASP A 63 -33.75 36.58 28.37
C ASP A 63 -33.20 37.35 29.60
N LEU A 64 -31.93 37.77 29.55
CA LEU A 64 -31.38 38.74 30.52
C LEU A 64 -31.79 40.20 30.23
N GLY A 65 -32.75 40.44 29.34
CA GLY A 65 -33.37 41.75 29.15
C GLY A 65 -34.01 42.31 30.43
N TYR A 66 -34.37 41.46 31.38
CA TYR A 66 -35.04 41.83 32.62
C TYR A 66 -34.18 42.63 33.62
N TYR A 67 -32.85 42.50 33.59
CA TYR A 67 -31.95 43.16 34.56
C TYR A 67 -31.45 44.56 34.14
N TRP A 68 -31.77 45.03 32.93
CA TRP A 68 -31.35 46.38 32.50
C TRP A 68 -32.07 47.52 33.24
N ASN A 69 -33.22 47.24 33.87
CA ASN A 69 -33.94 48.23 34.69
C ASN A 69 -33.28 48.50 36.06
N GLU A 70 -32.48 47.58 36.61
CA GLU A 70 -31.77 47.84 37.88
C GLU A 70 -30.57 48.77 37.70
N VAL A 71 -29.94 48.76 36.51
CA VAL A 71 -28.85 49.69 36.15
C VAL A 71 -29.31 51.15 36.14
N LYS A 72 -30.59 51.42 35.82
CA LYS A 72 -31.17 52.78 35.91
C LYS A 72 -31.18 53.35 37.32
N THR A 73 -31.29 52.50 38.34
CA THR A 73 -31.38 52.93 39.75
C THR A 73 -30.03 53.42 40.29
N PHE A 74 -28.91 52.96 39.70
CA PHE A 74 -27.57 53.28 40.17
C PHE A 74 -27.07 54.69 39.79
N ILE A 75 -27.70 55.35 38.82
CA ILE A 75 -27.24 56.65 38.29
C ILE A 75 -27.85 57.85 39.05
N ASN A 76 -28.98 57.68 39.75
CA ASN A 76 -29.68 58.76 40.45
C ASN A 76 -29.22 59.00 41.90
N LEU A 77 -28.06 58.47 42.32
CA LEU A 77 -27.58 58.56 43.71
C LEU A 77 -26.13 59.08 43.85
N LEU A 78 -25.70 59.97 42.95
CA LEU A 78 -24.36 60.54 42.99
C LEU A 78 -24.29 61.98 42.41
N LEU A 79 -24.82 62.96 43.16
CA LEU A 79 -24.10 64.17 43.61
C LEU A 79 -25.03 65.24 44.23
N ASP A 80 -24.66 65.69 45.43
CA ASP A 80 -25.15 66.84 46.20
C ASP A 80 -24.12 67.04 47.38
N PRO A 81 -24.06 68.13 48.18
CA PRO A 81 -24.70 69.47 48.11
C PRO A 81 -23.74 70.67 48.44
N VAL A 82 -24.30 71.86 48.75
CA VAL A 82 -23.75 72.97 49.61
C VAL A 82 -22.72 73.94 48.96
N PRO A 83 -22.52 75.22 49.37
CA PRO A 83 -23.28 76.17 50.25
C PRO A 83 -23.85 77.43 49.52
N GLY A 84 -24.61 78.36 50.12
CA GLY A 84 -25.23 78.41 51.47
C GLY A 84 -25.55 79.85 52.00
N THR A 85 -26.36 79.93 53.08
CA THR A 85 -26.39 80.96 54.19
C THR A 85 -26.71 82.45 53.91
N VAL A 86 -27.54 83.25 54.64
CA VAL A 86 -28.70 83.18 55.61
C VAL A 86 -29.46 84.57 55.46
N VAL A 87 -30.42 85.21 56.20
CA VAL A 87 -31.25 85.22 57.46
C VAL A 87 -32.57 85.99 57.10
N GLY A 88 -33.75 86.00 57.76
CA GLY A 88 -34.37 85.24 58.88
C GLY A 88 -35.27 86.12 59.81
N THR A 89 -36.43 85.59 60.26
CA THR A 89 -37.40 86.15 61.28
C THR A 89 -38.24 87.41 60.91
N GLY A 90 -39.48 87.64 61.41
CA GLY A 90 -40.43 86.74 62.11
C GLY A 90 -41.76 87.39 62.62
N THR A 91 -42.86 86.61 62.62
CA THR A 91 -44.06 86.60 63.53
C THR A 91 -45.01 87.80 63.78
N SER A 92 -46.27 87.65 63.30
CA SER A 92 -47.60 87.83 63.97
C SER A 92 -48.22 89.18 64.48
N GLU A 93 -49.55 89.24 64.33
CA GLU A 93 -50.62 90.11 64.91
C GLU A 93 -50.65 90.20 66.48
N PRO A 94 -51.48 91.06 67.18
CA PRO A 94 -52.84 91.53 66.81
C PRO A 94 -53.43 92.90 67.33
N GLN A 95 -54.66 93.16 66.85
CA GLN A 95 -55.84 93.80 67.53
C GLN A 95 -56.08 95.34 67.63
N ARG A 96 -57.38 95.65 67.86
CA ARG A 96 -58.14 96.93 67.75
C ARG A 96 -58.05 97.77 69.06
N PHE A 97 -58.37 99.07 69.11
CA PHE A 97 -59.75 99.61 69.14
C PHE A 97 -59.88 101.15 68.93
N ASN A 98 -61.13 101.61 68.80
CA ASN A 98 -61.62 103.00 68.66
C ASN A 98 -61.81 103.66 70.08
N THR A 99 -62.31 104.89 70.35
CA THR A 99 -63.27 105.83 69.72
C THR A 99 -63.06 107.25 70.36
N GLN A 100 -63.41 108.42 69.79
CA GLN A 100 -64.69 109.21 69.96
C GLN A 100 -65.19 109.41 71.41
N THR A 101 -65.88 110.50 71.86
CA THR A 101 -66.45 111.76 71.28
C THR A 101 -67.05 112.65 72.40
N PHE A 102 -67.47 113.90 72.07
CA PHE A 102 -68.69 114.58 72.63
C PHE A 102 -68.66 115.04 74.12
N ASP A 103 -69.51 115.97 74.60
CA ASP A 103 -70.10 117.16 73.93
C ASP A 103 -70.59 118.22 74.96
N GLU A 104 -71.11 119.34 74.46
CA GLU A 104 -72.37 120.04 74.87
C GLU A 104 -73.02 119.64 76.24
N GLN A 105 -73.52 120.51 77.13
CA GLN A 105 -74.27 121.79 77.04
C GLN A 105 -73.88 122.69 78.29
N LEU A 106 -74.61 123.67 78.88
CA LEU A 106 -75.97 124.24 78.69
C LEU A 106 -76.09 125.71 79.23
N LEU A 107 -76.22 126.69 78.33
CA LEU A 107 -77.23 127.77 78.33
C LEU A 107 -77.58 128.56 79.64
N GLU A 108 -76.75 129.50 80.14
CA GLU A 108 -77.23 130.44 81.20
C GLU A 108 -76.56 131.84 81.28
N PHE A 109 -76.54 132.64 80.19
CA PHE A 109 -76.36 134.12 80.33
C PHE A 109 -76.92 134.97 79.16
N GLN A 110 -78.12 134.64 78.67
CA GLN A 110 -78.63 135.12 77.38
C GLN A 110 -79.21 136.57 77.38
N ILE A 111 -79.01 137.37 78.43
CA ILE A 111 -79.60 138.73 78.58
C ILE A 111 -78.56 139.80 79.02
N ALA A 112 -77.26 139.52 78.94
CA ALA A 112 -76.21 140.55 78.92
C ALA A 112 -75.64 140.79 77.49
N THR A 113 -76.28 140.20 76.48
CA THR A 113 -75.97 140.40 75.07
C THR A 113 -76.58 141.69 74.55
N GLU A 114 -75.76 142.74 74.42
CA GLU A 114 -75.79 143.59 73.21
C GLU A 114 -74.54 144.46 73.05
N GLU A 115 -74.11 145.22 74.06
CA GLU A 115 -73.03 146.22 73.87
C GLU A 115 -71.61 145.63 73.72
N ILE A 116 -71.31 144.48 74.37
CA ILE A 116 -69.98 143.85 74.27
C ILE A 116 -69.75 143.21 72.89
N LYS A 117 -70.81 142.72 72.21
CA LYS A 117 -70.69 142.01 70.91
C LYS A 117 -69.98 142.85 69.84
N ARG A 118 -70.35 144.14 69.71
CA ARG A 118 -69.83 145.04 68.66
C ARG A 118 -68.33 145.34 68.72
N LYS A 119 -67.62 145.04 69.81
CA LYS A 119 -66.16 145.17 69.88
C LYS A 119 -65.41 143.84 69.69
N MET A 120 -66.06 142.72 69.97
CA MET A 120 -65.42 141.40 69.94
C MET A 120 -65.41 140.79 68.53
N GLU A 121 -66.49 140.98 67.76
CA GLU A 121 -66.60 140.45 66.39
C GLU A 121 -65.48 140.96 65.45
N LEU A 122 -65.04 142.21 65.63
CA LEU A 122 -63.99 142.84 64.80
C LEU A 122 -62.57 142.37 65.14
N GLU A 123 -62.35 141.77 66.31
CA GLU A 123 -61.06 141.15 66.67
C GLU A 123 -61.00 139.67 66.26
N ASP A 124 -62.13 138.96 66.38
CA ASP A 124 -62.22 137.53 66.09
C ASP A 124 -62.14 137.23 64.59
N GLU A 125 -62.68 138.10 63.73
CA GLU A 125 -62.54 137.98 62.27
C GLU A 125 -61.07 138.00 61.83
N LYS A 126 -60.26 138.85 62.49
CA LYS A 126 -58.81 138.95 62.24
C LYS A 126 -58.07 137.68 62.66
N LYS A 127 -58.45 137.07 63.78
CA LYS A 127 -57.90 135.79 64.28
C LYS A 127 -58.29 134.57 63.43
N ARG A 128 -59.40 134.60 62.69
CA ARG A 128 -59.73 133.55 61.71
C ARG A 128 -58.83 133.59 60.50
N GLU A 129 -58.50 134.79 59.99
CA GLU A 129 -57.73 134.94 58.76
C GLU A 129 -56.28 134.42 58.89
N GLU A 130 -55.63 134.63 60.05
CA GLU A 130 -54.28 134.12 60.33
C GLU A 130 -54.25 132.59 60.40
N ARG A 131 -55.19 131.97 61.12
CA ARG A 131 -55.31 130.50 61.23
C ARG A 131 -55.60 129.83 59.89
N ALA A 132 -56.32 130.51 58.98
CA ALA A 132 -56.56 130.04 57.62
C ALA A 132 -55.28 130.07 56.75
N LYS A 133 -54.43 131.09 56.92
CA LYS A 133 -53.12 131.20 56.22
C LYS A 133 -52.12 130.14 56.72
N GLU A 134 -52.03 129.91 58.02
CA GLU A 134 -51.09 128.92 58.57
C GLU A 134 -51.42 127.48 58.11
N LYS A 135 -52.71 127.09 58.09
CA LYS A 135 -53.12 125.77 57.58
C LYS A 135 -52.78 125.56 56.11
N ARG A 136 -52.84 126.60 55.27
CA ARG A 136 -52.42 126.51 53.86
C ARG A 136 -50.90 126.30 53.75
N ALA A 137 -50.11 127.08 54.50
CA ALA A 137 -48.65 126.98 54.47
C ALA A 137 -48.15 125.56 54.85
N ARG A 138 -48.66 124.97 55.94
CA ARG A 138 -48.29 123.60 56.34
C ARG A 138 -48.70 122.53 55.31
N SER A 139 -49.85 122.72 54.65
CA SER A 139 -50.35 121.81 53.60
C SER A 139 -49.48 121.85 52.34
N GLU A 140 -49.03 123.04 51.93
CA GLU A 140 -48.11 123.18 50.79
C GLU A 140 -46.72 122.61 51.07
N GLN A 141 -46.21 122.75 52.30
CA GLN A 141 -44.89 122.20 52.65
C GLN A 141 -44.88 120.67 52.57
N LEU A 142 -45.89 120.00 53.15
CA LEU A 142 -46.01 118.54 53.09
C LEU A 142 -46.16 118.01 51.65
N MET A 143 -46.87 118.74 50.79
CA MET A 143 -47.00 118.42 49.36
C MET A 143 -45.65 118.45 48.62
N ARG A 144 -44.77 119.41 48.95
CA ARG A 144 -43.43 119.49 48.34
C ARG A 144 -42.54 118.35 48.79
N GLU A 145 -42.52 118.05 50.10
CA GLU A 145 -41.70 116.95 50.66
C GLU A 145 -42.10 115.59 50.08
N LEU A 146 -43.40 115.34 49.85
CA LEU A 146 -43.89 114.14 49.17
C LEU A 146 -43.46 114.06 47.69
N GLN A 147 -43.52 115.17 46.94
CA GLN A 147 -43.02 115.21 45.56
C GLN A 147 -41.50 115.03 45.49
N GLU A 148 -40.75 115.55 46.46
CA GLU A 148 -39.29 115.46 46.48
C GLU A 148 -38.79 114.06 46.87
N MET A 149 -39.49 113.33 47.75
CA MET A 149 -39.23 111.89 47.94
C MET A 149 -39.62 111.08 46.71
N SER A 150 -40.83 111.28 46.16
CA SER A 150 -41.29 110.51 44.99
C SER A 150 -40.39 110.65 43.77
N THR A 151 -39.79 111.83 43.55
CA THR A 151 -38.84 112.04 42.45
C THR A 151 -37.45 111.43 42.73
N LYS A 152 -37.00 111.39 43.99
CA LYS A 152 -35.75 110.70 44.38
C LYS A 152 -35.87 109.17 44.28
N ASP A 153 -36.98 108.59 44.74
CA ASP A 153 -37.23 107.14 44.63
C ASP A 153 -37.35 106.70 43.17
N GLN A 154 -38.00 107.51 42.33
CA GLN A 154 -38.06 107.29 40.87
C GLN A 154 -36.65 107.26 40.24
N GLN A 155 -35.79 108.22 40.60
CA GLN A 155 -34.41 108.30 40.11
C GLN A 155 -33.53 107.14 40.61
N GLU A 156 -33.64 106.75 41.88
CA GLU A 156 -32.89 105.61 42.43
C GLU A 156 -33.36 104.27 41.82
N LEU A 157 -34.65 104.13 41.50
CA LEU A 157 -35.18 102.98 40.76
C LEU A 157 -34.63 102.91 39.32
N GLU A 158 -34.57 104.04 38.62
CA GLU A 158 -33.99 104.12 37.27
C GLU A 158 -32.47 103.87 37.29
N ARG A 159 -31.76 104.41 38.29
CA ARG A 159 -30.33 104.13 38.53
C ARG A 159 -30.08 102.63 38.72
N ARG A 160 -30.87 101.96 39.57
CA ARG A 160 -30.80 100.51 39.80
C ARG A 160 -31.15 99.67 38.58
N LYS A 161 -32.10 100.10 37.74
CA LYS A 161 -32.40 99.43 36.46
C LYS A 161 -31.21 99.49 35.51
N LEU A 162 -30.60 100.67 35.34
CA LEU A 162 -29.44 100.87 34.47
C LEU A 162 -28.22 100.06 34.97
N GLU A 163 -27.97 100.08 36.28
CA GLU A 163 -26.87 99.35 36.92
C GLU A 163 -27.07 97.83 36.82
N SER A 164 -28.30 97.34 37.03
CA SER A 164 -28.66 95.93 36.83
C SER A 164 -28.52 95.48 35.37
N GLN A 165 -29.02 96.28 34.41
CA GLN A 165 -28.88 95.99 32.98
C GLN A 165 -27.40 95.90 32.58
N ARG A 166 -26.57 96.84 33.03
CA ARG A 166 -25.12 96.81 32.76
C ARG A 166 -24.46 95.56 33.33
N VAL A 167 -24.76 95.17 34.57
CA VAL A 167 -24.23 93.95 35.19
C VAL A 167 -24.67 92.70 34.40
N LEU A 168 -25.89 92.69 33.88
CA LEU A 168 -26.42 91.60 33.07
C LEU A 168 -25.73 91.53 31.69
N GLU A 169 -25.50 92.67 31.03
CA GLU A 169 -24.71 92.76 29.79
C GLU A 169 -23.28 92.25 30.01
N GLU A 170 -22.57 92.76 31.04
CA GLU A 170 -21.22 92.29 31.41
C GLU A 170 -21.17 90.80 31.74
N LEU A 171 -22.24 90.22 32.32
CA LEU A 171 -22.36 88.76 32.53
C LEU A 171 -22.59 88.00 31.22
N THR A 172 -23.42 88.50 30.29
CA THR A 172 -23.60 87.83 29.00
C THR A 172 -22.32 87.82 28.16
N ASP A 173 -21.53 88.89 28.19
CA ASP A 173 -20.27 88.95 27.42
C ASP A 173 -19.17 88.07 28.04
N LYS A 174 -19.08 87.99 29.37
CA LYS A 174 -18.24 86.98 30.05
C LYS A 174 -18.66 85.56 29.67
N SER A 175 -19.97 85.26 29.67
CA SER A 175 -20.50 83.96 29.27
C SER A 175 -20.18 83.59 27.80
N LYS A 176 -20.32 84.54 26.86
CA LYS A 176 -19.93 84.37 25.45
C LYS A 176 -18.43 84.05 25.31
N MET A 177 -17.57 84.76 26.05
CA MET A 177 -16.13 84.54 26.02
C MET A 177 -15.74 83.18 26.62
N ASP A 178 -16.29 82.82 27.78
CA ASP A 178 -16.09 81.51 28.39
C ASP A 178 -16.53 80.37 27.47
N GLN A 179 -17.66 80.53 26.77
CA GLN A 179 -18.11 79.54 25.79
C GLN A 179 -17.15 79.46 24.59
N PHE A 180 -16.72 80.58 24.03
CA PHE A 180 -15.73 80.61 22.95
C PHE A 180 -14.41 79.93 23.35
N TYR A 181 -13.93 80.12 24.59
CA TYR A 181 -12.75 79.41 25.08
C TYR A 181 -12.99 77.90 25.24
N LYS A 182 -14.15 77.48 25.77
CA LYS A 182 -14.53 76.05 25.88
C LYS A 182 -14.61 75.39 24.50
N ASP A 183 -15.30 76.03 23.55
CA ASP A 183 -15.45 75.53 22.18
C ASP A 183 -14.10 75.43 21.47
N LYS A 184 -13.21 76.41 21.66
CA LYS A 184 -11.84 76.39 21.12
C LYS A 184 -10.98 75.28 21.73
N ILE A 185 -11.10 75.03 23.04
CA ILE A 185 -10.40 73.92 23.71
C ILE A 185 -10.94 72.57 23.21
N ALA A 186 -12.26 72.42 23.11
CA ALA A 186 -12.90 71.22 22.57
C ALA A 186 -12.50 70.95 21.11
N ALA A 187 -12.43 71.98 20.27
CA ALA A 187 -11.97 71.87 18.89
C ALA A 187 -10.49 71.43 18.78
N LEU A 188 -9.62 71.92 19.68
CA LEU A 188 -8.21 71.51 19.72
C LEU A 188 -8.04 70.06 20.22
N GLU A 189 -8.74 69.66 21.28
CA GLU A 189 -8.62 68.30 21.81
C GLU A 189 -9.29 67.27 20.88
N THR A 190 -10.41 67.59 20.22
CA THR A 190 -10.98 66.71 19.19
C THR A 190 -10.06 66.58 17.96
N ALA A 191 -9.42 67.66 17.51
CA ALA A 191 -8.41 67.59 16.45
C ALA A 191 -7.23 66.68 16.84
N ARG A 192 -6.72 66.82 18.08
CA ARG A 192 -5.65 65.98 18.64
C ARG A 192 -6.03 64.51 18.74
N LEU A 193 -7.25 64.20 19.19
CA LEU A 193 -7.77 62.82 19.26
C LEU A 193 -7.95 62.21 17.86
N ILE A 194 -8.37 63.01 16.87
CA ILE A 194 -8.44 62.58 15.46
C ILE A 194 -7.03 62.30 14.89
N GLU A 195 -6.02 63.09 15.25
CA GLU A 195 -4.64 62.89 14.83
C GLU A 195 -4.00 61.65 15.47
N LEU A 196 -4.11 61.49 16.79
CA LEU A 196 -3.67 60.30 17.52
C LEU A 196 -4.35 59.04 16.97
N GLY A 197 -5.67 59.09 16.79
CA GLY A 197 -6.46 58.01 16.20
C GLY A 197 -6.24 57.79 14.70
N LYS A 198 -5.46 58.62 14.00
CA LYS A 198 -4.91 58.31 12.66
C LYS A 198 -3.58 57.57 12.80
N PHE A 199 -2.66 58.11 13.61
CA PHE A 199 -1.34 57.53 13.85
C PHE A 199 -1.40 56.09 14.38
N GLU A 200 -2.32 55.80 15.31
CA GLU A 200 -2.52 54.44 15.83
C GLU A 200 -3.05 53.48 14.76
N ARG A 201 -3.96 53.94 13.89
CA ARG A 201 -4.46 53.14 12.75
C ARG A 201 -3.38 52.89 11.70
N GLU A 202 -2.55 53.88 11.40
CA GLU A 202 -1.41 53.72 10.48
C GLU A 202 -0.39 52.73 11.03
N LYS A 203 -0.04 52.82 12.32
CA LYS A 203 0.84 51.88 13.01
C LYS A 203 0.27 50.45 13.01
N LEU A 204 -1.03 50.29 13.27
CA LEU A 204 -1.70 48.98 13.27
C LEU A 204 -1.78 48.39 11.86
N GLU A 205 -2.09 49.20 10.85
CA GLU A 205 -2.13 48.77 9.45
C GLU A 205 -0.74 48.38 8.94
N LYS A 206 0.31 49.14 9.27
CA LYS A 206 1.70 48.78 8.95
C LYS A 206 2.11 47.45 9.58
N SER A 207 1.80 47.26 10.87
CA SER A 207 2.04 45.99 11.57
C SER A 207 1.27 44.81 10.92
N ARG A 208 0.03 45.05 10.48
CA ARG A 208 -0.76 44.07 9.73
C ARG A 208 -0.12 43.71 8.39
N GLN A 209 0.41 44.69 7.66
CA GLN A 209 1.10 44.49 6.38
C GLN A 209 2.44 43.77 6.55
N GLU A 210 3.25 44.14 7.54
CA GLU A 210 4.51 43.46 7.90
C GLU A 210 4.26 41.99 8.28
N SER A 211 3.24 41.74 9.10
CA SER A 211 2.78 40.40 9.46
C SER A 211 2.31 39.59 8.25
N HIS A 212 1.47 40.18 7.39
CA HIS A 212 0.98 39.53 6.16
C HIS A 212 2.13 39.19 5.20
N ALA A 213 3.11 40.08 5.03
CA ALA A 213 4.30 39.84 4.21
C ALA A 213 5.12 38.66 4.74
N MET A 214 5.39 38.59 6.06
CA MET A 214 6.08 37.44 6.67
C MET A 214 5.30 36.13 6.51
N TYR A 215 3.96 36.15 6.59
CA TYR A 215 3.15 34.95 6.34
C TYR A 215 3.18 34.53 4.86
N GLN A 216 3.13 35.46 3.91
CA GLN A 216 3.26 35.16 2.47
C GLN A 216 4.65 34.61 2.13
N GLU A 217 5.72 35.21 2.66
CA GLU A 217 7.09 34.70 2.52
C GLU A 217 7.22 33.30 3.11
N LYS A 218 6.67 33.05 4.30
CA LYS A 218 6.67 31.73 4.93
C LYS A 218 5.91 30.69 4.11
N ILE A 219 4.77 31.04 3.53
CA ILE A 219 4.00 30.15 2.62
C ILE A 219 4.84 29.83 1.38
N SER A 220 5.37 30.84 0.70
CA SER A 220 6.20 30.66 -0.50
C SER A 220 7.43 29.78 -0.23
N ASN A 221 8.10 29.94 0.91
CA ASN A 221 9.22 29.09 1.34
C ASN A 221 8.78 27.65 1.68
N MET A 222 7.59 27.44 2.26
CA MET A 222 7.03 26.09 2.46
C MET A 222 6.69 25.44 1.12
N ASP A 223 6.07 26.15 0.19
CA ASP A 223 5.72 25.64 -1.14
C ASP A 223 6.98 25.30 -1.95
N HIS A 224 8.01 26.17 -1.92
CA HIS A 224 9.30 25.89 -2.58
C HIS A 224 9.99 24.65 -1.96
N THR A 225 10.02 24.52 -0.63
CA THR A 225 10.63 23.34 0.01
C THR A 225 9.81 22.07 -0.20
N PHE A 226 8.49 22.16 -0.37
CA PHE A 226 7.64 21.04 -0.78
C PHE A 226 7.93 20.62 -2.23
N GLN A 227 7.92 21.56 -3.18
CA GLN A 227 8.25 21.28 -4.60
C GLN A 227 9.67 20.70 -4.75
N THR A 228 10.65 21.23 -4.02
CA THR A 228 12.03 20.71 -4.01
C THR A 228 12.06 19.26 -3.51
N LYS A 229 11.35 18.94 -2.42
CA LYS A 229 11.25 17.56 -1.91
C LYS A 229 10.54 16.63 -2.88
N GLN A 230 9.50 17.11 -3.56
CA GLN A 230 8.76 16.32 -4.54
C GLN A 230 9.63 16.00 -5.78
N LEU A 231 10.40 16.97 -6.28
CA LEU A 231 11.35 16.74 -7.36
C LEU A 231 12.45 15.75 -6.96
N ASN A 232 13.02 15.88 -5.75
CA ASN A 232 14.01 14.93 -5.24
C ASN A 232 13.43 13.52 -5.07
N PHE A 233 12.21 13.40 -4.52
CA PHE A 233 11.54 12.09 -4.37
C PHE A 233 11.30 11.43 -5.73
N ASN A 234 10.81 12.17 -6.71
CA ASN A 234 10.59 11.65 -8.06
C ASN A 234 11.90 11.18 -8.71
N ALA A 235 13.01 11.92 -8.50
CA ALA A 235 14.32 11.53 -9.00
C ALA A 235 14.87 10.27 -8.29
N GLU A 236 14.74 10.16 -6.96
CA GLU A 236 15.10 8.96 -6.19
C GLU A 236 14.25 7.74 -6.57
N GLU A 237 12.98 7.94 -6.92
CA GLU A 237 12.09 6.89 -7.44
C GLU A 237 12.47 6.47 -8.86
N GLU A 238 12.81 7.41 -9.75
CA GLU A 238 13.32 7.11 -11.08
C GLU A 238 14.65 6.33 -11.04
N THR A 239 15.62 6.74 -10.22
CA THR A 239 16.88 5.99 -10.07
C THR A 239 16.66 4.59 -9.48
N ARG A 240 15.74 4.44 -8.51
CA ARG A 240 15.41 3.13 -7.93
C ARG A 240 14.76 2.21 -8.97
N ASN A 241 13.91 2.74 -9.83
CA ASN A 241 13.29 1.98 -10.91
C ASN A 241 14.30 1.58 -11.99
N GLN A 242 15.30 2.42 -12.28
CA GLN A 242 16.44 2.07 -13.15
C GLN A 242 17.31 0.97 -12.52
N GLU A 243 17.68 1.09 -11.23
CA GLU A 243 18.44 0.05 -10.50
C GLU A 243 17.72 -1.30 -10.44
N LEU A 244 16.38 -1.30 -10.30
CA LEU A 244 15.57 -2.51 -10.36
C LEU A 244 15.57 -3.13 -11.76
N PHE A 245 15.40 -2.31 -12.80
CA PHE A 245 15.44 -2.78 -14.20
C PHE A 245 16.80 -3.39 -14.58
N GLU A 246 17.92 -2.76 -14.19
CA GLU A 246 19.26 -3.31 -14.40
C GLU A 246 19.47 -4.64 -13.66
N GLN A 247 18.88 -4.80 -12.46
CA GLN A 247 18.91 -6.06 -11.72
C GLN A 247 18.06 -7.14 -12.39
N GLU A 248 16.85 -6.82 -12.86
CA GLU A 248 15.99 -7.73 -13.61
C GLU A 248 16.62 -8.19 -14.94
N GLU A 249 17.18 -7.26 -15.73
CA GLU A 249 17.89 -7.60 -16.98
C GLU A 249 19.08 -8.53 -16.70
N LYS A 250 19.86 -8.24 -15.66
CA LYS A 250 21.01 -9.06 -15.25
C LYS A 250 20.59 -10.46 -14.78
N ILE A 251 19.51 -10.58 -14.04
CA ILE A 251 18.95 -11.87 -13.59
C ILE A 251 18.42 -12.66 -14.78
N GLU A 252 17.64 -12.05 -15.67
CA GLU A 252 17.10 -12.71 -16.87
C GLU A 252 18.19 -13.10 -17.86
N LYS A 253 19.28 -12.32 -17.97
CA LYS A 253 20.48 -12.71 -18.72
C LYS A 253 21.19 -13.91 -18.10
N GLN A 254 21.43 -13.90 -16.79
CA GLN A 254 22.02 -15.06 -16.08
C GLN A 254 21.15 -16.31 -16.19
N ARG A 255 19.83 -16.15 -16.17
CA ARG A 255 18.86 -17.22 -16.40
C ARG A 255 19.02 -17.80 -17.81
N LYS A 256 19.05 -16.97 -18.86
CA LYS A 256 19.28 -17.40 -20.25
C LYS A 256 20.62 -18.12 -20.43
N GLU A 257 21.69 -17.59 -19.83
CA GLU A 257 23.02 -18.23 -19.86
C GLU A 257 23.08 -19.58 -19.11
N MET A 258 22.17 -19.84 -18.17
CA MET A 258 22.00 -21.17 -17.55
C MET A 258 21.10 -22.09 -18.39
N GLU A 259 20.03 -21.55 -18.97
CA GLU A 259 19.06 -22.29 -19.80
C GLU A 259 19.71 -22.80 -21.11
N GLU A 260 20.57 -21.99 -21.73
CA GLU A 260 21.39 -22.36 -22.90
C GLU A 260 22.40 -23.48 -22.57
N LYS A 261 23.14 -23.35 -21.46
CA LYS A 261 24.09 -24.39 -20.99
C LYS A 261 23.40 -25.69 -20.63
N LEU A 262 22.20 -25.62 -20.02
CA LEU A 262 21.43 -26.81 -19.68
C LEU A 262 20.97 -27.57 -20.93
N GLU A 263 20.54 -26.87 -21.99
CA GLU A 263 20.18 -27.53 -23.24
C GLU A 263 21.42 -28.11 -23.98
N GLU A 264 22.58 -27.45 -23.90
CA GLU A 264 23.86 -27.99 -24.40
C GLU A 264 24.27 -29.27 -23.66
N ASP A 265 24.26 -29.27 -22.32
CA ASP A 265 24.52 -30.46 -21.50
C ASP A 265 23.52 -31.59 -21.79
N LEU A 266 22.22 -31.27 -21.90
CA LEU A 266 21.18 -32.24 -22.27
C LEU A 266 21.35 -32.79 -23.68
N LYS A 267 21.88 -32.00 -24.62
CA LYS A 267 22.22 -32.45 -25.98
C LYS A 267 23.42 -33.40 -25.95
N ILE A 268 24.51 -33.03 -25.28
CA ILE A 268 25.72 -33.87 -25.10
C ILE A 268 25.36 -35.20 -24.42
N LEU A 269 24.47 -35.18 -23.41
CA LEU A 269 23.98 -36.39 -22.75
C LEU A 269 23.13 -37.27 -23.66
N ARG A 270 22.31 -36.70 -24.57
CA ARG A 270 21.55 -37.43 -25.58
C ARG A 270 22.48 -38.10 -26.60
N GLU A 271 23.40 -37.35 -27.22
CA GLU A 271 24.39 -37.87 -28.18
C GLU A 271 25.26 -38.98 -27.57
N LYS A 272 25.75 -38.78 -26.34
CA LYS A 272 26.50 -39.80 -25.58
C LYS A 272 25.63 -40.99 -25.15
N GLY A 273 24.32 -40.82 -25.06
CA GLY A 273 23.35 -41.91 -24.84
C GLY A 273 23.17 -42.77 -26.08
N GLU A 274 23.00 -42.13 -27.24
CA GLU A 274 22.83 -42.80 -28.54
C GLU A 274 24.09 -43.53 -28.99
N PHE A 275 25.27 -42.92 -28.88
CA PHE A 275 26.54 -43.56 -29.20
C PHE A 275 26.75 -44.87 -28.42
N ARG A 276 26.53 -44.85 -27.10
CA ARG A 276 26.63 -46.06 -26.25
C ARG A 276 25.57 -47.10 -26.58
N ARG A 277 24.38 -46.70 -27.05
CA ARG A 277 23.36 -47.64 -27.51
C ARG A 277 23.83 -48.34 -28.79
N GLN A 278 24.30 -47.60 -29.78
CA GLN A 278 24.83 -48.14 -31.03
C GLN A 278 26.04 -49.07 -30.80
N GLU A 279 26.92 -48.72 -29.86
CA GLU A 279 28.04 -49.58 -29.44
C GLU A 279 27.55 -50.91 -28.84
N VAL A 280 26.59 -50.87 -27.92
CA VAL A 280 26.01 -52.07 -27.29
C VAL A 280 25.22 -52.92 -28.29
N GLU A 281 24.43 -52.30 -29.16
CA GLU A 281 23.70 -53.00 -30.24
C GLU A 281 24.68 -53.70 -31.22
N GLY A 282 25.77 -53.02 -31.59
CA GLY A 282 26.83 -53.58 -32.42
C GLY A 282 27.59 -54.74 -31.76
N GLN A 283 27.84 -54.66 -30.45
CA GLN A 283 28.41 -55.77 -29.68
C GLN A 283 27.43 -56.94 -29.55
N PHE A 284 26.14 -56.68 -29.30
CA PHE A 284 25.12 -57.70 -29.15
C PHE A 284 24.91 -58.49 -30.46
N TYR A 285 24.85 -57.81 -31.60
CA TYR A 285 24.77 -58.45 -32.93
C TYR A 285 25.98 -59.36 -33.23
N GLN A 286 27.19 -58.95 -32.82
CA GLN A 286 28.38 -59.80 -32.95
C GLN A 286 28.31 -61.04 -32.05
N ILE A 287 27.85 -60.89 -30.80
CA ILE A 287 27.65 -61.99 -29.87
C ILE A 287 26.60 -62.98 -30.41
N GLU A 288 25.45 -62.49 -30.88
CA GLU A 288 24.39 -63.29 -31.49
C GLU A 288 24.92 -64.09 -32.69
N LYS A 289 25.62 -63.44 -33.63
CA LYS A 289 26.23 -64.10 -34.80
C LYS A 289 27.21 -65.21 -34.39
N VAL A 290 28.06 -64.96 -33.40
CA VAL A 290 29.03 -65.96 -32.89
C VAL A 290 28.33 -67.11 -32.16
N LEU A 291 27.27 -66.84 -31.40
CA LEU A 291 26.48 -67.88 -30.72
C LEU A 291 25.72 -68.75 -31.73
N HIS A 292 25.08 -68.14 -32.73
CA HIS A 292 24.38 -68.85 -33.80
C HIS A 292 25.35 -69.76 -34.58
N MET A 293 26.50 -69.24 -35.00
CA MET A 293 27.55 -70.02 -35.67
C MET A 293 28.05 -71.19 -34.80
N LYS A 294 28.27 -70.98 -33.49
CA LYS A 294 28.65 -72.06 -32.57
C LYS A 294 27.56 -73.13 -32.42
N LEU A 295 26.30 -72.71 -32.28
CA LEU A 295 25.16 -73.62 -32.13
C LEU A 295 24.96 -74.47 -33.39
N CYS A 296 24.97 -73.85 -34.58
CA CYS A 296 24.94 -74.56 -35.86
C CYS A 296 26.08 -75.57 -35.95
N ASN A 297 27.33 -75.13 -35.71
CA ASN A 297 28.51 -76.00 -35.76
C ASN A 297 28.42 -77.18 -34.76
N GLU A 298 27.84 -77.01 -33.58
CA GLU A 298 27.62 -78.12 -32.64
C GLU A 298 26.55 -79.11 -33.10
N ILE A 299 25.39 -78.63 -33.56
CA ILE A 299 24.29 -79.46 -34.05
C ILE A 299 24.77 -80.28 -35.27
N ILE A 300 25.46 -79.61 -36.20
CA ILE A 300 26.15 -80.20 -37.35
C ILE A 300 27.10 -81.30 -36.87
N LYS A 301 28.12 -80.98 -36.05
CA LYS A 301 29.17 -81.95 -35.66
C LYS A 301 28.64 -83.17 -34.90
N LYS A 302 27.59 -83.00 -34.09
CA LYS A 302 26.96 -84.09 -33.34
C LYS A 302 26.11 -85.00 -34.24
N ASN A 303 25.34 -84.43 -35.17
CA ASN A 303 24.42 -85.20 -36.02
C ASN A 303 25.15 -85.94 -37.17
N TRP A 304 26.12 -85.28 -37.84
CA TRP A 304 26.79 -85.83 -39.03
C TRP A 304 27.50 -87.17 -38.81
N THR A 305 28.02 -87.44 -37.61
CA THR A 305 28.68 -88.71 -37.33
C THR A 305 27.70 -89.89 -37.43
N ALA A 306 26.47 -89.72 -36.94
CA ALA A 306 25.41 -90.72 -37.09
C ALA A 306 24.92 -90.80 -38.54
N ARG A 307 24.74 -89.65 -39.20
CA ARG A 307 24.22 -89.55 -40.57
C ARG A 307 25.15 -90.20 -41.61
N LEU A 308 26.44 -89.88 -41.60
CA LEU A 308 27.44 -90.51 -42.48
C LEU A 308 27.56 -92.02 -42.23
N ASN A 309 27.50 -92.44 -40.96
CA ASN A 309 27.48 -93.87 -40.63
C ASN A 309 26.21 -94.56 -41.18
N LYS A 310 25.02 -93.94 -41.09
CA LYS A 310 23.81 -94.47 -41.71
C LYS A 310 23.96 -94.63 -43.22
N LEU A 311 24.48 -93.61 -43.92
CA LEU A 311 24.72 -93.66 -45.37
C LEU A 311 25.68 -94.81 -45.74
N ARG A 312 26.85 -94.91 -45.09
CA ARG A 312 27.84 -96.00 -45.30
C ARG A 312 27.33 -97.40 -44.94
N ASN A 313 26.29 -97.52 -44.12
CA ASN A 313 25.69 -98.80 -43.75
C ASN A 313 24.47 -99.18 -44.61
N SER A 314 23.97 -98.29 -45.48
CA SER A 314 22.77 -98.52 -46.30
C SER A 314 22.85 -99.77 -47.20
N PHE A 315 24.05 -100.10 -47.70
CA PHE A 315 24.28 -101.29 -48.52
C PHE A 315 24.08 -102.62 -47.76
N LYS A 316 23.98 -102.63 -46.42
CA LYS A 316 23.79 -103.88 -45.66
C LYS A 316 22.47 -104.57 -45.96
N GLU A 317 21.41 -103.81 -46.23
CA GLU A 317 20.11 -104.37 -46.63
C GLU A 317 20.21 -105.03 -48.02
N VAL A 318 20.97 -104.41 -48.93
CA VAL A 318 21.30 -104.93 -50.27
C VAL A 318 22.19 -106.18 -50.19
N GLU A 319 23.20 -106.21 -49.31
CA GLU A 319 24.05 -107.39 -49.08
C GLU A 319 23.26 -108.59 -48.52
N VAL A 320 22.29 -108.35 -47.64
CA VAL A 320 21.42 -109.41 -47.10
C VAL A 320 20.49 -109.92 -48.19
N ALA A 321 19.82 -109.03 -48.91
CA ALA A 321 18.86 -109.39 -49.95
C ALA A 321 19.50 -110.15 -51.13
N TYR A 322 20.73 -109.79 -51.53
CA TYR A 322 21.52 -110.48 -52.57
C TYR A 322 21.73 -111.98 -52.29
N LYS A 323 21.59 -112.41 -51.03
CA LYS A 323 21.79 -113.81 -50.59
C LYS A 323 20.49 -114.58 -50.42
N ILE A 324 19.33 -113.97 -50.71
CA ILE A 324 17.99 -114.52 -50.46
C ILE A 324 17.27 -114.77 -51.79
N ASP A 325 16.83 -113.71 -52.46
CA ASP A 325 16.09 -113.79 -53.73
C ASP A 325 16.28 -112.52 -54.59
N MET A 326 16.07 -112.67 -55.90
CA MET A 326 16.18 -111.60 -56.89
C MET A 326 15.15 -110.48 -56.70
N SER A 327 13.92 -110.80 -56.27
CA SER A 327 12.86 -109.80 -56.02
C SER A 327 13.21 -108.95 -54.80
N ASP A 328 13.65 -109.58 -53.71
CA ASP A 328 14.09 -108.88 -52.50
C ASP A 328 15.34 -108.04 -52.79
N PHE A 329 16.27 -108.53 -53.61
CA PHE A 329 17.46 -107.79 -54.03
C PHE A 329 17.12 -106.54 -54.85
N LEU A 330 16.25 -106.65 -55.86
CA LEU A 330 15.76 -105.50 -56.64
C LEU A 330 15.04 -104.47 -55.76
N SER A 331 14.21 -104.94 -54.80
CA SER A 331 13.55 -104.09 -53.81
C SER A 331 14.56 -103.35 -52.92
N ALA A 332 15.56 -104.04 -52.38
CA ALA A 332 16.58 -103.45 -51.52
C ALA A 332 17.42 -102.39 -52.26
N VAL A 333 17.84 -102.64 -53.51
CA VAL A 333 18.59 -101.66 -54.31
C VAL A 333 17.71 -100.43 -54.65
N SER A 334 16.43 -100.65 -54.94
CA SER A 334 15.46 -99.56 -55.18
C SER A 334 15.22 -98.71 -53.93
N ASN A 335 15.19 -99.32 -52.75
CA ASN A 335 15.11 -98.64 -51.46
C ASN A 335 16.42 -97.85 -51.17
N GLN A 336 17.60 -98.45 -51.39
CA GLN A 336 18.88 -97.74 -51.23
C GLN A 336 18.94 -96.51 -52.16
N LYS A 337 18.59 -96.66 -53.45
CA LYS A 337 18.47 -95.55 -54.41
C LYS A 337 17.57 -94.43 -53.89
N SER A 338 16.38 -94.79 -53.39
CA SER A 338 15.38 -93.83 -52.91
C SER A 338 15.86 -93.06 -51.68
N VAL A 339 16.51 -93.73 -50.73
CA VAL A 339 17.15 -93.09 -49.57
C VAL A 339 18.27 -92.15 -50.01
N MET A 340 19.11 -92.55 -50.96
CA MET A 340 20.20 -91.71 -51.46
C MET A 340 19.70 -90.47 -52.19
N ILE A 341 18.61 -90.56 -52.97
CA ILE A 341 18.00 -89.38 -53.62
C ILE A 341 17.50 -88.38 -52.57
N ALA A 342 16.79 -88.84 -51.53
CA ALA A 342 16.30 -87.97 -50.46
C ALA A 342 17.45 -87.32 -49.66
N GLU A 343 18.47 -88.11 -49.32
CA GLU A 343 19.66 -87.61 -48.62
C GLU A 343 20.44 -86.60 -49.49
N LYS A 344 20.56 -86.82 -50.80
CA LYS A 344 21.20 -85.90 -51.76
C LYS A 344 20.54 -84.51 -51.80
N VAL A 345 19.21 -84.47 -51.93
CA VAL A 345 18.44 -83.20 -51.93
C VAL A 345 18.65 -82.46 -50.62
N GLU A 346 18.68 -83.19 -49.51
CA GLU A 346 18.88 -82.62 -48.18
C GLU A 346 20.33 -82.16 -47.93
N MET A 347 21.37 -82.83 -48.49
CA MET A 347 22.74 -82.30 -48.51
C MET A 347 22.77 -80.89 -49.10
N ARG A 348 22.11 -80.71 -50.25
CA ARG A 348 22.06 -79.45 -51.00
C ARG A 348 21.30 -78.35 -50.25
N ARG A 349 20.13 -78.66 -49.67
CA ARG A 349 19.39 -77.72 -48.83
C ARG A 349 20.25 -77.20 -47.66
N MET A 350 20.96 -78.11 -46.98
CA MET A 350 21.88 -77.71 -45.90
C MET A 350 23.10 -76.93 -46.40
N TYR A 351 23.57 -77.16 -47.62
CA TYR A 351 24.63 -76.35 -48.24
C TYR A 351 24.14 -74.92 -48.51
N GLU A 352 22.95 -74.76 -49.07
CA GLU A 352 22.33 -73.45 -49.31
C GLU A 352 22.08 -72.68 -48.00
N GLU A 353 21.78 -73.37 -46.89
CA GLU A 353 21.56 -72.77 -45.57
C GLU A 353 22.84 -72.47 -44.77
N THR A 354 23.93 -73.20 -45.00
CA THR A 354 25.15 -73.12 -44.14
C THR A 354 26.42 -72.71 -44.86
N GLY A 355 26.45 -72.76 -46.21
CA GLY A 355 27.63 -72.51 -47.04
C GLY A 355 28.74 -73.57 -46.95
N LYS A 356 28.54 -74.64 -46.16
CA LYS A 356 29.60 -75.59 -45.77
C LYS A 356 30.02 -76.50 -46.93
N THR A 357 31.19 -76.28 -47.51
CA THR A 357 31.62 -76.95 -48.76
C THR A 357 31.70 -78.48 -48.65
N PHE A 358 31.97 -79.03 -47.45
CA PHE A 358 32.02 -80.48 -47.21
C PHE A 358 30.71 -81.22 -47.54
N LEU A 359 29.59 -80.51 -47.61
CA LEU A 359 28.29 -81.06 -48.00
C LEU A 359 28.25 -81.44 -49.49
N LEU A 360 29.02 -80.76 -50.33
CA LEU A 360 29.15 -81.07 -51.76
C LEU A 360 29.97 -82.35 -51.99
N ASP A 361 31.03 -82.55 -51.19
CA ASP A 361 31.83 -83.79 -51.15
C ASP A 361 30.94 -85.02 -50.84
N ILE A 362 29.98 -84.85 -49.92
CA ILE A 362 28.99 -85.89 -49.59
C ILE A 362 27.93 -86.01 -50.70
N GLU A 363 27.45 -84.90 -51.28
CA GLU A 363 26.44 -84.92 -52.35
C GLU A 363 26.93 -85.72 -53.58
N GLU A 364 28.17 -85.52 -54.00
CA GLU A 364 28.76 -86.19 -55.16
C GLU A 364 29.04 -87.68 -54.88
N ALA A 365 29.47 -88.04 -53.66
CA ALA A 365 29.59 -89.46 -53.27
C ALA A 365 28.23 -90.17 -53.25
N VAL A 366 27.19 -89.52 -52.69
CA VAL A 366 25.81 -90.03 -52.67
C VAL A 366 25.24 -90.16 -54.10
N LYS A 367 25.57 -89.22 -55.00
CA LYS A 367 25.22 -89.30 -56.42
C LYS A 367 25.85 -90.51 -57.12
N GLY A 368 27.12 -90.82 -56.85
CA GLY A 368 27.77 -92.03 -57.37
C GLY A 368 27.03 -93.32 -56.99
N ILE A 369 26.52 -93.41 -55.76
CA ILE A 369 25.70 -94.54 -55.29
C ILE A 369 24.37 -94.61 -56.04
N ILE A 370 23.72 -93.48 -56.32
CA ILE A 370 22.49 -93.44 -57.13
C ILE A 370 22.76 -93.98 -58.54
N GLU A 371 23.84 -93.56 -59.18
CA GLU A 371 24.19 -93.99 -60.54
C GLU A 371 24.52 -95.50 -60.63
N GLU A 372 25.29 -96.06 -59.68
CA GLU A 372 25.54 -97.51 -59.67
C GLU A 372 24.29 -98.32 -59.27
N ALA A 373 23.43 -97.79 -58.39
CA ALA A 373 22.15 -98.42 -58.06
C ALA A 373 21.20 -98.43 -59.26
N GLU A 374 21.17 -97.38 -60.07
CA GLU A 374 20.41 -97.34 -61.33
C GLU A 374 20.90 -98.37 -62.35
N ARG A 375 22.22 -98.51 -62.51
CA ARG A 375 22.80 -99.54 -63.39
C ARG A 375 22.49 -100.95 -62.90
N LEU A 376 22.51 -101.18 -61.58
CA LEU A 376 22.17 -102.47 -60.98
C LEU A 376 20.68 -102.80 -61.15
N ILE A 377 19.78 -101.86 -60.86
CA ILE A 377 18.32 -102.00 -61.10
C ILE A 377 18.06 -102.36 -62.57
N TYR A 378 18.65 -101.62 -63.52
CA TYR A 378 18.49 -101.89 -64.94
C TYR A 378 18.92 -103.32 -65.34
N LEU A 379 20.04 -103.81 -64.79
CA LEU A 379 20.50 -105.19 -65.04
C LEU A 379 19.58 -106.24 -64.41
N LEU A 380 19.02 -105.97 -63.24
CA LEU A 380 18.08 -106.89 -62.57
C LEU A 380 16.74 -106.98 -63.30
N GLU A 381 16.26 -105.88 -63.87
CA GLU A 381 15.02 -105.84 -64.65
C GLU A 381 15.18 -106.42 -66.07
N ASN A 382 16.33 -106.21 -66.73
CA ASN A 382 16.50 -106.49 -68.17
C ASN A 382 17.47 -107.65 -68.49
N GLU A 383 18.45 -107.94 -67.61
CA GLU A 383 19.44 -109.01 -67.81
C GLU A 383 19.58 -109.93 -66.56
N PRO A 384 18.50 -110.41 -65.92
CA PRO A 384 18.57 -111.11 -64.62
C PRO A 384 19.43 -112.39 -64.62
N SER A 385 19.64 -113.03 -65.77
CA SER A 385 20.52 -114.20 -65.89
C SER A 385 22.01 -113.88 -66.03
N ASN A 386 22.39 -112.59 -66.08
CA ASN A 386 23.77 -112.16 -66.37
C ASN A 386 24.59 -111.94 -65.10
N ASN A 387 24.71 -113.01 -64.29
CA ASN A 387 25.29 -112.97 -62.94
C ASN A 387 26.66 -112.28 -62.87
N LYS A 388 27.50 -112.38 -63.92
CA LYS A 388 28.82 -111.71 -63.96
C LYS A 388 28.72 -110.18 -64.02
N ARG A 389 27.74 -109.61 -64.73
CA ARG A 389 27.52 -108.16 -64.77
C ARG A 389 26.84 -107.68 -63.49
N ILE A 390 25.87 -108.46 -62.99
CA ILE A 390 25.17 -108.19 -61.73
C ILE A 390 26.15 -108.16 -60.55
N GLU A 391 27.05 -109.15 -60.44
CA GLU A 391 28.11 -109.17 -59.43
C GLU A 391 29.08 -107.98 -59.61
N GLY A 392 29.39 -107.59 -60.85
CA GLY A 392 30.19 -106.40 -61.15
C GLY A 392 29.56 -105.11 -60.60
N CYS A 393 28.28 -104.86 -60.90
CA CYS A 393 27.56 -103.68 -60.41
C CYS A 393 27.27 -103.74 -58.90
N TYR A 394 27.03 -104.93 -58.33
CA TYR A 394 26.93 -105.12 -56.88
C TYR A 394 28.24 -104.73 -56.17
N ARG A 395 29.40 -105.14 -56.70
CA ARG A 395 30.72 -104.75 -56.18
C ARG A 395 30.98 -103.25 -56.37
N ALA A 396 30.58 -102.66 -57.49
CA ALA A 396 30.69 -101.21 -57.74
C ALA A 396 29.85 -100.39 -56.75
N LEU A 397 28.59 -100.77 -56.52
CA LEU A 397 27.68 -100.15 -55.55
C LEU A 397 28.18 -100.29 -54.10
N SER A 398 28.77 -101.44 -53.76
CA SER A 398 29.44 -101.65 -52.47
C SER A 398 30.60 -100.67 -52.26
N ASN A 399 31.49 -100.57 -53.25
CA ASN A 399 32.63 -99.65 -53.21
C ASN A 399 32.18 -98.19 -53.11
N ALA A 400 31.24 -97.75 -53.95
CA ALA A 400 30.67 -96.40 -53.90
C ALA A 400 30.04 -96.07 -52.54
N THR A 401 29.46 -97.06 -51.85
CA THR A 401 28.92 -96.89 -50.48
C THR A 401 30.03 -96.77 -49.42
N LEU A 402 31.23 -97.33 -49.67
CA LEU A 402 32.42 -97.16 -48.82
C LEU A 402 33.18 -95.86 -49.11
N ASP A 403 33.02 -95.28 -50.29
CA ASP A 403 33.66 -94.02 -50.71
C ASP A 403 33.02 -92.76 -50.10
N ILE A 404 31.83 -92.85 -49.48
CA ILE A 404 31.24 -91.76 -48.67
C ILE A 404 32.23 -91.39 -47.55
N PRO A 405 32.74 -90.15 -47.49
CA PRO A 405 33.83 -89.80 -46.58
C PRO A 405 33.43 -89.88 -45.11
N THR A 406 34.33 -90.35 -44.24
CA THR A 406 34.07 -90.35 -42.80
C THR A 406 34.17 -88.97 -42.18
N MET A 407 33.56 -88.81 -41.01
CA MET A 407 33.72 -87.65 -40.13
C MET A 407 35.20 -87.34 -39.80
N ALA A 408 36.11 -88.32 -39.84
CA ALA A 408 37.53 -88.11 -39.63
C ALA A 408 38.23 -87.57 -40.89
N GLU A 409 37.92 -88.12 -42.07
CA GLU A 409 38.43 -87.65 -43.36
C GLU A 409 37.98 -86.21 -43.65
N LEU A 410 36.71 -85.88 -43.44
CA LEU A 410 36.20 -84.52 -43.62
C LEU A 410 36.91 -83.52 -42.68
N LYS A 411 37.10 -83.88 -41.40
CA LYS A 411 37.90 -83.11 -40.43
C LYS A 411 39.40 -83.11 -40.71
N GLN A 412 39.88 -83.81 -41.74
CA GLN A 412 41.26 -83.74 -42.23
C GLN A 412 41.35 -82.88 -43.50
N ARG A 413 40.41 -83.04 -44.44
CA ARG A 413 40.30 -82.23 -45.67
C ARG A 413 40.02 -80.75 -45.34
N TYR A 414 38.99 -80.48 -44.56
CA TYR A 414 38.50 -79.12 -44.25
C TYR A 414 39.07 -78.56 -42.94
N ARG A 415 40.32 -78.90 -42.61
CA ARG A 415 40.94 -78.52 -41.32
C ARG A 415 41.47 -77.08 -41.32
N GLU A 416 41.70 -76.50 -42.49
CA GLU A 416 42.40 -75.21 -42.63
C GLU A 416 41.44 -74.03 -42.94
N ASP A 417 40.33 -74.28 -43.64
CA ASP A 417 39.41 -73.23 -44.14
C ASP A 417 38.33 -72.75 -43.13
N ASN A 418 38.38 -73.19 -41.86
CA ASN A 418 37.29 -73.06 -40.87
C ASN A 418 35.94 -73.68 -41.33
N ASP A 419 35.97 -74.55 -42.34
CA ASP A 419 34.75 -74.99 -43.01
C ASP A 419 34.02 -76.15 -42.30
N PHE A 420 34.25 -76.31 -40.99
CA PHE A 420 33.70 -77.37 -40.16
C PHE A 420 33.14 -76.84 -38.83
#